data_AF-A0A523RV16-F1
#
_entry.id   AF-A0A523RV16-F1
#
_cell.length_a   1.000
_cell.length_b   1.000
_cell.length_c   1.000
_cell.angle_alpha   90.00
_cell.angle_beta   90.00
_cell.angle_gamma   90.00
#
_symmetry.space_group_name_H-M   'P 1'
#
loop_
_entity.id
_entity.type
_entity.pdbx_description
1 polymer ?
#
loop_
_entity_poly.entity_id
_entity_poly.type
_entity_poly.pdbx_seq_one_letter_code
_entity_poly.pdbx_strand_id
1 'polypeptide(L)'
;MAHSKNSNINQRSSSRGWSKMDILIRCTVNPTEDALKVKRALENIIGLQTFTSENHGEITELVLTDSKQESLNLVRQTIHELRIINAARKRLLSNWNNTSTQIHFDKQAALVGKLRIIDDSTDLPPLGTIEIGLIFEEESQFEEFLHWFTPPTKKGRIIN
;
A
#
# COMPACT_ATOMS: atom_id res chain seq x y z
N MET A 1 24.93 -6.79 -41.00
CA MET A 1 24.27 -8.07 -40.64
C MET A 1 24.07 -8.05 -39.13
N ALA A 2 22.99 -7.51 -38.56
CA ALA A 2 21.58 -7.90 -38.61
C ALA A 2 21.25 -9.20 -37.85
N HIS A 3 20.32 -9.07 -36.87
CA HIS A 3 19.54 -10.08 -36.11
C HIS A 3 20.24 -10.75 -34.91
N SER A 4 19.91 -10.54 -33.62
CA SER A 4 18.66 -10.34 -32.85
C SER A 4 17.87 -11.60 -32.49
N LYS A 5 17.52 -11.67 -31.19
CA LYS A 5 16.39 -12.34 -30.48
C LYS A 5 16.54 -13.76 -29.93
N ASN A 6 16.41 -13.86 -28.60
CA ASN A 6 15.22 -14.44 -27.94
C ASN A 6 15.26 -14.05 -26.45
N SER A 7 14.52 -13.07 -25.91
CA SER A 7 13.06 -12.82 -25.81
C SER A 7 12.26 -13.97 -25.20
N ASN A 8 12.07 -13.93 -23.87
CA ASN A 8 10.97 -14.61 -23.19
C ASN A 8 10.54 -13.84 -21.92
N ILE A 9 10.03 -12.64 -22.12
CA ILE A 9 9.12 -11.96 -21.18
C ILE A 9 8.07 -11.29 -22.05
N ASN A 10 7.06 -12.04 -22.48
CA ASN A 10 5.77 -11.50 -22.92
C ASN A 10 4.83 -12.63 -23.33
N GLN A 11 4.14 -13.22 -22.36
CA GLN A 11 2.81 -13.80 -22.58
C GLN A 11 1.91 -13.55 -21.36
N ARG A 12 1.49 -12.30 -21.21
CA ARG A 12 0.24 -11.94 -20.52
C ARG A 12 -0.43 -10.84 -21.34
N SER A 13 -0.99 -11.23 -22.49
CA SER A 13 -1.89 -10.36 -23.24
C SER A 13 -3.29 -10.94 -23.11
N SER A 14 -4.22 -10.17 -22.55
CA SER A 14 -5.50 -9.78 -23.18
C SER A 14 -6.56 -9.37 -22.15
N SER A 15 -7.15 -8.19 -22.40
CA SER A 15 -8.44 -7.70 -21.86
C SER A 15 -8.54 -7.20 -20.41
N ARG A 16 -7.57 -6.41 -19.92
CA ARG A 16 -7.86 -5.45 -18.85
C ARG A 16 -8.15 -4.10 -19.49
N GLY A 17 -9.32 -3.51 -19.24
CA GLY A 17 -9.43 -2.06 -19.36
C GLY A 17 -8.31 -1.44 -18.51
N TRP A 18 -7.69 -0.36 -18.99
CA TRP A 18 -6.60 0.30 -18.27
C TRP A 18 -6.99 0.54 -16.82
N SER A 19 -6.32 -0.16 -15.89
CA SER A 19 -6.42 0.18 -14.47
C SER A 19 -5.70 1.50 -14.28
N LYS A 20 -6.35 2.47 -13.64
CA LYS A 20 -5.71 3.75 -13.30
C LYS A 20 -4.53 3.57 -12.34
N MET A 21 -4.50 2.45 -11.63
CA MET A 21 -3.57 2.15 -10.56
C MET A 21 -3.58 0.65 -10.28
N ASP A 22 -2.43 0.08 -9.97
CA ASP A 22 -2.29 -1.23 -9.36
C ASP A 22 -1.86 -1.08 -7.89
N ILE A 23 -2.45 -1.90 -7.02
CA ILE A 23 -2.27 -1.87 -5.56
C ILE A 23 -1.64 -3.19 -5.15
N LEU A 24 -0.58 -3.11 -4.34
CA LEU A 24 0.08 -4.25 -3.72
C LEU A 24 0.14 -4.03 -2.21
N ILE A 25 -0.53 -4.88 -1.45
CA ILE A 25 -0.50 -4.84 0.02
C ILE A 25 0.26 -6.06 0.51
N ARG A 26 1.26 -5.83 1.37
CA ARG A 26 2.16 -6.87 1.87
C ARG A 26 2.36 -6.77 3.37
N CYS A 27 2.45 -7.93 4.01
CA CYS A 27 2.79 -8.01 5.41
C CYS A 27 3.46 -9.35 5.73
N THR A 28 4.63 -9.29 6.34
CA THR A 28 5.34 -10.50 6.77
C THR A 28 4.75 -11.09 8.04
N VAL A 29 4.82 -12.41 8.12
CA VAL A 29 4.55 -13.25 9.28
C VAL A 29 5.87 -13.93 9.64
N ASN A 30 6.52 -13.46 10.71
CA ASN A 30 7.74 -14.07 11.19
C ASN A 30 7.46 -15.44 11.82
N PRO A 31 8.46 -16.35 11.91
CA PRO A 31 8.28 -17.70 12.48
C PRO A 31 7.66 -17.75 13.88
N THR A 32 7.91 -16.71 14.68
CA THR A 32 7.43 -16.60 16.06
C THR A 32 6.08 -15.89 16.19
N GLU A 33 5.52 -15.39 15.09
CA GLU A 33 4.25 -14.69 15.07
C GLU A 33 3.06 -15.63 14.83
N ASP A 34 1.93 -15.27 15.40
CA ASP A 34 0.66 -15.92 15.11
C ASP A 34 0.05 -15.31 13.84
N ALA A 35 -0.04 -16.13 12.78
CA ALA A 35 -0.60 -15.71 11.48
C ALA A 35 -2.03 -15.15 11.60
N LEU A 36 -2.85 -15.63 12.53
CA LEU A 36 -4.20 -15.09 12.74
C LEU A 36 -4.16 -13.69 13.35
N LYS A 37 -3.17 -13.39 14.21
CA LYS A 37 -2.98 -12.03 14.72
C LYS A 37 -2.50 -11.09 13.62
N VAL A 38 -1.57 -11.53 12.77
CA VAL A 38 -1.12 -10.72 11.63
C VAL A 38 -2.28 -10.45 10.67
N LYS A 39 -3.11 -11.46 10.38
CA LYS A 39 -4.33 -11.28 9.57
C LYS A 39 -5.30 -10.27 10.20
N ARG A 40 -5.53 -10.35 11.52
CA ARG A 40 -6.34 -9.35 12.24
C ARG A 40 -5.76 -7.93 12.13
N ALA A 41 -4.44 -7.78 12.20
CA ALA A 41 -3.79 -6.48 12.02
C ALA A 41 -4.06 -5.92 10.62
N LEU A 42 -4.00 -6.74 9.58
CA LEU A 42 -4.38 -6.35 8.22
C LEU A 42 -5.87 -5.97 8.13
N GLU A 43 -6.76 -6.79 8.68
CA GLU A 43 -8.21 -6.56 8.66
C GLU A 43 -8.59 -5.25 9.36
N ASN A 44 -7.90 -4.89 10.45
CA ASN A 44 -8.11 -3.63 11.15
C ASN A 44 -7.76 -2.39 10.31
N ILE A 45 -6.89 -2.52 9.30
CA ILE A 45 -6.40 -1.39 8.49
C ILE A 45 -7.11 -1.32 7.15
N ILE A 46 -7.24 -2.45 6.46
CA ILE A 46 -7.74 -2.50 5.08
C ILE A 46 -9.11 -3.21 4.95
N GLY A 47 -9.68 -3.67 6.06
CA GLY A 47 -10.95 -4.39 6.11
C GLY A 47 -10.78 -5.87 5.79
N LEU A 48 -11.90 -6.59 5.78
CA LEU A 48 -11.92 -8.00 5.41
C LEU A 48 -11.57 -8.15 3.93
N GLN A 49 -10.39 -8.72 3.66
CA GLN A 49 -9.87 -8.99 2.33
C GLN A 49 -9.33 -10.42 2.23
N THR A 50 -9.22 -10.93 1.00
CA THR A 50 -8.64 -12.24 0.73
C THR A 50 -7.17 -12.09 0.37
N PHE A 51 -6.28 -12.56 1.25
CA PHE A 51 -4.84 -12.56 1.01
C PHE A 51 -4.35 -13.91 0.51
N THR A 52 -3.38 -13.90 -0.39
CA THR A 52 -2.55 -15.05 -0.72
C THR A 52 -1.35 -15.11 0.22
N SER A 53 -0.85 -16.31 0.51
CA SER A 53 0.37 -16.51 1.28
C SER A 53 1.51 -16.93 0.36
N GLU A 54 2.63 -16.22 0.42
CA GLU A 54 3.87 -16.55 -0.29
C GLU A 54 4.94 -16.95 0.74
N ASN A 55 5.63 -18.06 0.53
CA ASN A 55 6.65 -18.54 1.46
C ASN A 55 8.05 -18.19 0.95
N HIS A 56 8.84 -17.52 1.80
CA HIS A 56 10.20 -17.09 1.54
C HIS A 56 11.14 -17.67 2.62
N GLY A 57 11.46 -18.96 2.48
CA GLY A 57 12.21 -19.69 3.50
C GLY A 57 11.38 -19.87 4.77
N GLU A 58 11.85 -19.30 5.89
CA GLU A 58 11.14 -19.36 7.18
C GLU A 58 10.08 -18.25 7.33
N ILE A 59 10.09 -17.23 6.47
CA ILE A 59 9.14 -16.12 6.53
C ILE A 59 7.99 -16.39 5.56
N THR A 60 6.76 -16.22 6.03
CA THR A 60 5.58 -16.18 5.17
C THR A 60 5.20 -14.72 4.94
N GLU A 61 4.87 -14.34 3.71
CA GLU A 61 4.33 -13.03 3.37
C GLU A 61 2.84 -13.18 3.00
N LEU A 62 1.99 -12.34 3.58
CA LEU A 62 0.61 -12.19 3.16
C LEU A 62 0.53 -11.08 2.11
N VAL A 63 -0.02 -11.39 0.95
CA VAL A 63 -0.06 -10.52 -0.23
C VAL A 63 -1.50 -10.35 -0.70
N LEU A 64 -1.87 -9.11 -1.02
CA LEU A 64 -3.09 -8.77 -1.74
C LEU A 64 -2.72 -7.90 -2.94
N THR A 65 -3.29 -8.22 -4.10
CA THR A 65 -3.22 -7.37 -5.29
C THR A 65 -4.63 -6.94 -5.69
N ASP A 66 -4.78 -5.66 -6.02
CA ASP A 66 -6.04 -5.08 -6.50
C ASP A 66 -5.71 -3.95 -7.49
N SER A 67 -6.71 -3.43 -8.18
CA SER A 67 -6.61 -2.23 -9.01
C SER A 67 -7.73 -1.22 -8.73
N LYS A 68 -8.60 -1.54 -7.77
CA LYS A 68 -9.71 -0.69 -7.34
C LYS A 68 -9.32 0.12 -6.13
N GLN A 69 -9.36 1.45 -6.25
CA GLN A 69 -9.10 2.37 -5.13
C GLN A 69 -10.01 2.10 -3.93
N GLU A 70 -11.21 1.54 -4.14
CA GLU A 70 -12.17 1.19 -3.08
C GLU A 70 -11.61 0.22 -2.03
N SER A 71 -10.61 -0.60 -2.41
CA SER A 71 -9.88 -1.46 -1.46
C SER A 71 -9.17 -0.66 -0.35
N LEU A 72 -8.91 0.62 -0.58
CA LEU A 72 -8.27 1.54 0.35
C LEU A 72 -9.26 2.46 1.09
N ASN A 73 -10.58 2.26 0.94
CA ASN A 73 -11.60 3.10 1.57
C ASN A 73 -11.47 3.15 3.10
N LEU A 74 -11.21 2.01 3.76
CA LEU A 74 -11.06 1.98 5.22
C LEU A 74 -9.81 2.74 5.67
N VAL A 75 -8.69 2.55 4.96
CA VAL A 75 -7.44 3.27 5.22
C VAL A 75 -7.65 4.77 5.08
N ARG A 76 -8.28 5.19 3.98
CA ARG A 76 -8.62 6.59 3.72
C ARG A 76 -9.49 7.15 4.84
N GLN A 77 -10.60 6.49 5.17
CA GLN A 77 -11.53 6.93 6.21
C GLN A 77 -10.80 7.14 7.54
N THR A 78 -9.99 6.16 7.94
CA THR A 78 -9.22 6.19 9.20
C THR A 78 -8.21 7.35 9.22
N ILE A 79 -7.50 7.60 8.11
CA ILE A 79 -6.58 8.74 7.97
C ILE A 79 -7.30 10.08 8.16
N HIS A 80 -8.51 10.21 7.62
CA HIS A 80 -9.32 11.44 7.71
C HIS A 80 -9.87 11.64 9.13
N GLU A 81 -10.40 10.57 9.73
CA GLU A 81 -10.92 10.59 11.11
C GLU A 81 -9.85 10.95 12.14
N LEU A 82 -8.65 10.38 11.99
CA LEU A 82 -7.49 10.67 12.84
C LEU A 82 -6.83 12.02 12.53
N ARG A 83 -7.29 12.75 11.51
CA ARG A 83 -6.73 14.05 11.04
C ARG A 83 -5.24 13.99 10.69
N ILE A 84 -4.78 12.85 10.17
CA ILE A 84 -3.38 12.62 9.76
C ILE A 84 -3.17 12.71 8.24
N ILE A 85 -4.09 13.35 7.52
CA ILE A 85 -4.04 13.54 6.05
C ILE A 85 -2.68 14.09 5.61
N ASN A 86 -2.16 15.12 6.28
CA ASN A 86 -0.88 15.75 5.91
C ASN A 86 0.31 14.80 6.08
N ALA A 87 0.30 13.94 7.11
CA ALA A 87 1.37 12.97 7.33
C ALA A 87 1.36 11.90 6.22
N ALA A 88 0.19 11.35 5.91
CA ALA A 88 0.02 10.39 4.82
C ALA A 88 0.39 11.00 3.46
N ARG A 89 -0.10 12.21 3.16
CA ARG A 89 0.23 12.93 1.92
C ARG A 89 1.73 13.14 1.77
N LYS A 90 2.40 13.57 2.85
CA LYS A 90 3.85 13.78 2.86
C LYS A 90 4.59 12.49 2.54
N ARG A 91 4.19 11.34 3.11
CA ARG A 91 4.82 10.03 2.83
C ARG A 91 4.65 9.62 1.37
N LEU A 92 3.44 9.74 0.83
CA LEU A 92 3.17 9.36 -0.55
C LEU A 92 3.95 10.24 -1.54
N LEU A 93 4.04 11.54 -1.28
CA LEU A 93 4.84 12.45 -2.09
C LEU A 93 6.34 12.19 -1.97
N SER A 94 6.86 11.95 -0.75
CA SER A 94 8.29 11.71 -0.55
C SER A 94 8.76 10.38 -1.17
N ASN A 95 7.86 9.40 -1.24
CA ASN A 95 8.16 8.07 -1.78
C ASN A 95 7.85 7.97 -3.29
N TRP A 96 7.30 9.01 -3.92
CA TRP A 96 6.97 9.01 -5.35
C TRP A 96 8.24 8.96 -6.21
N ASN A 97 8.30 8.02 -7.14
CA ASN A 97 9.44 7.83 -8.05
C ASN A 97 9.06 7.90 -9.54
N ASN A 98 7.98 8.63 -9.86
CA ASN A 98 7.37 8.79 -11.19
C ASN A 98 6.53 7.61 -11.70
N THR A 99 6.63 6.43 -11.08
CA THR A 99 5.80 5.27 -11.46
C THR A 99 5.15 4.59 -10.27
N SER A 100 5.65 4.80 -9.06
CA SER A 100 5.14 4.18 -7.86
C SER A 100 5.35 5.03 -6.62
N THR A 101 4.51 4.78 -5.62
CA THR A 101 4.69 5.28 -4.25
C THR A 101 4.32 4.17 -3.27
N GLN A 102 4.66 4.37 -2.01
CA GLN A 102 4.32 3.44 -0.94
C GLN A 102 4.04 4.17 0.37
N ILE A 103 3.25 3.54 1.23
CA ILE A 103 3.06 3.96 2.61
C ILE A 103 3.12 2.72 3.52
N HIS A 104 3.75 2.89 4.67
CA HIS A 104 3.95 1.83 5.65
C HIS A 104 3.22 2.16 6.94
N PHE A 105 2.59 1.15 7.53
CA PHE A 105 1.94 1.23 8.83
C PHE A 105 2.59 0.27 9.81
N ASP A 106 2.67 0.67 11.08
CA ASP A 106 3.15 -0.19 12.15
C ASP A 106 2.23 -1.40 12.34
N LYS A 107 2.78 -2.61 12.15
CA LYS A 107 2.03 -3.86 12.25
C LYS A 107 1.48 -4.11 13.66
N GLN A 108 2.21 -3.70 14.69
CA GLN A 108 1.82 -3.92 16.08
C GLN A 108 0.75 -2.91 16.52
N ALA A 109 0.86 -1.66 16.06
CA ALA A 109 -0.22 -0.69 16.25
C ALA A 109 -1.51 -1.16 15.55
N ALA A 110 -1.39 -1.68 14.32
CA ALA A 110 -2.51 -2.21 13.55
C ALA A 110 -3.21 -3.38 14.26
N LEU A 111 -2.46 -4.28 14.93
CA LEU A 111 -3.03 -5.39 15.70
C LEU A 111 -4.01 -4.92 16.79
N VAL A 112 -3.74 -3.76 17.40
CA VAL A 112 -4.61 -3.15 18.43
C VAL A 112 -5.57 -2.10 17.87
N GLY A 113 -5.78 -2.09 16.54
CA GLY A 113 -6.73 -1.21 15.85
C GLY A 113 -6.25 0.23 15.67
N LYS A 114 -4.95 0.51 15.82
CA LYS A 114 -4.38 1.86 15.64
C LYS A 114 -3.66 1.97 14.31
N LEU A 115 -3.92 3.07 13.58
CA LEU A 115 -3.21 3.39 12.35
C LEU A 115 -2.03 4.32 12.65
N ARG A 116 -0.81 3.77 12.67
CA ARG A 116 0.44 4.52 12.88
C ARG A 116 1.28 4.47 11.60
N ILE A 117 1.44 5.62 10.95
CA ILE A 117 2.30 5.77 9.76
C ILE A 117 3.77 5.68 10.18
N ILE A 118 4.57 4.95 9.40
CA ILE A 118 6.02 4.95 9.52
C ILE A 118 6.59 6.07 8.64
N ASP A 119 7.44 6.90 9.22
CA ASP A 119 8.16 7.97 8.54
C ASP A 119 9.68 7.79 8.67
N ASP A 120 10.45 8.60 7.92
CA ASP A 120 11.91 8.49 7.88
C ASP A 120 12.60 8.85 9.21
N SER A 121 11.87 9.44 10.16
CA SER A 121 12.39 9.80 11.49
C SER A 121 12.14 8.73 12.54
N THR A 122 11.39 7.68 12.19
CA THR A 122 11.01 6.60 13.10
C THR A 122 11.89 5.38 12.84
N ASP A 123 12.43 4.78 13.90
CA ASP A 123 13.01 3.44 13.80
C ASP A 123 11.98 2.44 13.25
N LEU A 124 12.42 1.56 12.36
CA LEU A 124 11.55 0.51 11.82
C LEU A 124 11.01 -0.34 12.99
N PRO A 125 9.68 -0.61 13.03
CA PRO A 125 9.12 -1.48 14.05
C PRO A 125 9.82 -2.84 14.04
N PRO A 126 10.13 -3.42 15.21
CA PRO A 126 10.94 -4.64 15.31
C PRO A 126 10.30 -5.86 14.65
N LEU A 127 8.97 -5.87 14.52
CA LEU A 127 8.20 -6.92 13.87
C LEU A 127 7.76 -6.54 12.45
N GLY A 128 8.25 -5.43 11.91
CA GLY A 128 7.94 -4.97 10.56
C GLY A 128 6.62 -4.20 10.43
N THR A 129 6.20 -4.01 9.18
CA THR A 129 5.12 -3.10 8.79
C THR A 129 4.07 -3.80 7.94
N ILE A 130 2.88 -3.19 7.86
CA ILE A 130 1.97 -3.40 6.74
C ILE A 130 2.34 -2.38 5.66
N GLU A 131 2.72 -2.86 4.49
CA GLU A 131 3.06 -2.03 3.34
C GLU A 131 1.88 -1.94 2.37
N ILE A 132 1.60 -0.73 1.89
CA ILE A 132 0.72 -0.49 0.74
C ILE A 132 1.56 0.19 -0.35
N GLY A 133 1.90 -0.56 -1.38
CA GLY A 133 2.53 -0.09 -2.60
C GLY A 133 1.49 0.21 -3.68
N LEU A 134 1.71 1.29 -4.43
CA LEU A 134 0.83 1.78 -5.48
C LEU A 134 1.66 2.03 -6.73
N ILE A 135 1.20 1.53 -7.87
CA ILE A 135 1.85 1.69 -9.17
C ILE A 135 0.86 2.40 -10.09
N PHE A 136 1.37 3.37 -10.83
CA PHE A 136 0.61 4.19 -11.78
C PHE A 136 1.33 4.19 -13.12
N GLU A 137 0.56 4.30 -14.20
CA GLU A 137 1.13 4.43 -15.55
C GLU A 137 1.55 5.87 -15.83
N GLU A 138 0.79 6.84 -15.31
CA GLU A 138 0.97 8.27 -15.57
C GLU A 138 0.94 9.09 -14.27
N GLU A 139 1.72 10.17 -14.21
CA GLU A 139 1.77 11.07 -13.04
C GLU A 139 0.40 11.69 -12.72
N SER A 140 -0.40 12.00 -13.75
CA SER A 140 -1.76 12.53 -13.57
C SER A 140 -2.70 11.58 -12.80
N GLN A 141 -2.50 10.26 -12.91
CA GLN A 141 -3.27 9.26 -12.14
C GLN A 141 -2.86 9.27 -10.67
N PHE A 142 -1.57 9.44 -10.39
CA PHE A 142 -1.06 9.62 -9.02
C PHE A 142 -1.60 10.91 -8.39
N GLU A 143 -1.65 12.01 -9.14
CA GLU A 143 -2.26 13.26 -8.67
C GLU A 143 -3.75 13.08 -8.36
N GLU A 144 -4.52 12.47 -9.26
CA GLU A 144 -5.94 12.16 -9.04
C GLU A 144 -6.13 11.30 -7.78
N PHE A 145 -5.31 10.27 -7.61
CA PHE A 145 -5.30 9.44 -6.41
C PHE A 145 -4.98 10.24 -5.15
N LEU A 146 -3.97 11.12 -5.18
CA LEU A 146 -3.63 11.97 -4.04
C LEU A 146 -4.77 12.90 -3.66
N HIS A 147 -5.46 13.49 -4.64
CA HIS A 147 -6.64 14.33 -4.40
C HIS A 147 -7.78 13.55 -3.77
N TRP A 148 -7.99 12.30 -4.18
CA TRP A 148 -8.96 11.41 -3.56
C TRP A 148 -8.51 10.98 -2.15
N PHE A 149 -7.34 10.34 -2.01
CA PHE A 149 -6.89 9.69 -0.78
C PHE A 149 -6.49 10.69 0.31
N THR A 150 -5.70 11.70 -0.04
CA THR A 150 -5.11 12.68 0.89
C THR A 150 -5.20 14.10 0.33
N PRO A 151 -6.42 14.65 0.17
CA PRO A 151 -6.62 15.96 -0.44
C PRO A 151 -5.82 17.05 0.28
N PRO A 152 -5.39 18.12 -0.41
CA PRO A 152 -4.72 19.25 0.22
C PRO A 152 -5.52 19.78 1.40
N THR A 153 -4.83 20.11 2.49
CA THR A 153 -5.48 20.72 3.66
C THR A 153 -4.83 22.05 4.05
N LYS A 154 -5.62 22.96 4.61
CA LYS A 154 -5.17 24.20 5.24
C LYS A 154 -5.79 24.29 6.64
N LYS A 155 -4.96 24.42 7.68
CA LYS A 155 -5.40 24.41 9.10
C LYS A 155 -6.27 23.18 9.45
N GLY A 156 -5.92 22.00 8.91
CA GLY A 156 -6.63 20.74 9.17
C GLY A 156 -7.99 20.60 8.47
N ARG A 157 -8.33 21.50 7.53
CA ARG A 157 -9.53 21.41 6.69
C ARG A 157 -9.14 21.17 5.23
N ILE A 158 -9.86 20.28 4.56
CA ILE A 158 -9.71 20.04 3.12
C ILE A 158 -9.96 21.35 2.37
N ILE A 159 -9.08 21.68 1.44
CA ILE A 159 -9.25 22.78 0.49
C ILE A 159 -9.41 22.17 -0.90
N ASN A 160 -10.37 22.70 -1.67
CA ASN A 160 -10.58 22.36 -3.07
C ASN A 160 -9.76 23.30 -3.96
#